data_AF-A0A7Y8PT61-F1
#
_entry.id   AF-A0A7Y8PT61-F1
#
_cell.length_a   1.000
_cell.length_b   1.000
_cell.length_c   1.000
_cell.angle_alpha   90.00
_cell.angle_beta   90.00
_cell.angle_gamma   90.00
#
_symmetry.space_group_name_H-M   'P 1'
#
loop_
_entity.id
_entity.type
_entity.pdbx_description
1 polymer ?
#
loop_
_entity_poly.entity_id
_entity_poly.type
_entity_poly.pdbx_seq_one_letter_code
_entity_poly.pdbx_strand_id
1 'polypeptide(L)' 'IELKSSDNFETAEMVDNSDTVYHLKRAVSGSGILLSNDDGVSIHFKGGEGVLELVKDQPINITEFKK' A
#
# COMPACT_ATOMS: atom_id res chain seq x y z
N ILE A 1 -3.49 1.44 -10.54
CA ILE A 1 -2.89 1.67 -9.19
C ILE A 1 -1.43 1.26 -9.27
N GLU A 2 -0.53 2.14 -8.87
CA GLU A 2 0.91 1.93 -8.86
C GLU A 2 1.46 2.32 -7.49
N LEU A 3 2.37 1.51 -6.93
CA LEU A 3 3.05 1.79 -5.66
C LEU A 3 4.56 1.93 -5.93
N LYS A 4 5.14 3.06 -5.53
CA LYS A 4 6.56 3.37 -5.70
C LYS A 4 7.20 3.57 -4.35
N SER A 5 8.36 2.97 -4.15
CA SER A 5 9.23 3.22 -3.01
C SER A 5 10.67 3.17 -3.48
N SER A 6 11.52 4.00 -2.86
CA SER A 6 12.96 4.06 -3.11
C SER A 6 13.79 3.67 -1.88
N ASP A 7 13.13 3.31 -0.77
CA ASP A 7 13.73 3.14 0.55
C ASP A 7 13.35 1.81 1.23
N ASN A 8 13.15 0.75 0.44
CA ASN A 8 12.69 -0.57 0.91
C ASN A 8 11.31 -0.55 1.60
N PHE A 9 10.41 0.31 1.11
CA PHE A 9 9.07 0.50 1.67
C PHE A 9 9.11 0.98 3.12
N GLU A 10 10.07 1.83 3.47
CA GLU A 10 9.96 2.67 4.68
C GLU A 10 8.97 3.81 4.43
N THR A 11 8.97 4.35 3.20
CA THR A 11 7.95 5.24 2.65
C THR A 11 7.54 4.78 1.25
N ALA A 12 6.35 5.17 0.83
CA ALA A 12 5.89 4.91 -0.53
C ALA A 12 4.91 5.97 -1.02
N GLU A 13 4.91 6.19 -2.33
CA GLU A 13 3.88 6.94 -3.04
C GLU A 13 3.00 5.95 -3.77
N MET A 14 1.70 5.97 -3.48
CA MET A 14 0.70 5.21 -4.20
C MET A 14 -0.12 6.15 -5.08
N VAL A 15 -0.26 5.79 -6.36
CA VAL A 15 -1.10 6.52 -7.31
C VAL A 15 -2.26 5.63 -7.72
N ASP A 16 -3.49 6.11 -7.53
CA ASP A 16 -4.69 5.40 -7.98
C ASP A 16 -5.03 5.69 -9.45
N ASN A 17 -6.15 5.16 -9.95
CA ASN A 17 -6.56 5.35 -11.34
C ASN A 17 -7.14 6.75 -11.63
N SER A 18 -7.28 7.59 -10.60
CA SER A 18 -7.72 8.98 -10.70
C SER A 18 -6.58 9.98 -10.55
N ASP A 19 -5.33 9.51 -10.65
CA ASP A 19 -4.10 10.29 -10.45
C ASP A 19 -3.97 10.88 -9.03
N THR A 20 -4.74 10.37 -8.05
CA THR A 20 -4.60 10.78 -6.64
C THR A 20 -3.36 10.13 -6.06
N VAL A 21 -2.52 10.95 -5.43
CA VAL A 21 -1.27 10.52 -4.79
C VAL A 21 -1.47 10.39 -3.28
N TYR A 22 -1.21 9.20 -2.76
CA TYR A 22 -1.22 8.90 -1.33
C TYR A 22 0.21 8.65 -0.86
N HIS A 23 0.63 9.40 0.15
CA HIS A 23 1.92 9.22 0.80
C HIS A 23 1.74 8.26 1.96
N LEU A 24 2.37 7.10 1.89
CA LEU A 24 2.27 6.03 2.87
C LEU A 24 3.60 5.85 3.60
N LYS A 25 3.52 5.46 4.86
CA LYS A 25 4.68 5.16 5.69
C LYS A 25 4.56 3.77 6.28
N ARG A 26 5.69 3.12 6.49
CA ARG A 26 5.74 1.82 7.16
C ARG A 26 5.14 1.87 8.55
N ALA A 27 4.23 0.93 8.79
CA ALA A 27 3.61 0.66 10.08
C ALA A 27 4.02 -0.72 10.61
N VAL A 28 3.79 -0.92 11.91
CA VAL A 28 4.10 -2.20 12.58
C VAL A 28 3.16 -3.29 12.06
N SER A 29 3.72 -4.41 11.60
CA SER A 29 2.97 -5.58 11.17
C SER A 29 3.58 -6.85 11.76
N GLY A 30 2.74 -7.86 12.01
CA GLY A 30 3.21 -9.17 12.48
C GLY A 30 3.93 -9.98 11.41
N SER A 31 3.61 -9.74 10.12
CA SER A 31 4.34 -10.31 8.99
C SER A 31 4.07 -9.51 7.70
N GLY A 32 5.02 -9.51 6.76
CA GLY A 32 4.91 -8.75 5.52
C GLY A 32 5.22 -7.26 5.71
N ILE A 33 4.81 -6.45 4.75
CA ILE A 33 5.00 -4.99 4.77
C ILE A 33 3.63 -4.34 4.85
N LEU A 34 3.41 -3.54 5.89
CA LEU A 34 2.23 -2.70 6.04
C LEU A 34 2.66 -1.25 5.86
N LEU A 35 2.01 -0.54 4.96
CA LEU A 35 2.14 0.90 4.80
C LEU A 35 0.78 1.54 5.08
N SER A 36 0.77 2.67 5.77
CA SER A 36 -0.46 3.42 6.04
C SER A 36 -0.21 4.92 6.10
N ASN A 37 -1.28 5.70 6.03
CA ASN A 37 -1.27 7.13 6.33
C ASN A 37 -2.35 7.50 7.37
N ASP A 38 -2.38 8.77 7.74
CA ASP A 38 -3.35 9.29 8.71
C ASP A 38 -4.76 9.47 8.12
N ASP A 39 -4.89 9.41 6.78
CA ASP A 39 -6.17 9.51 6.06
C ASP A 39 -6.96 8.19 6.04
N GLY A 40 -6.42 7.14 6.67
CA GLY A 40 -7.03 5.81 6.73
C GLY A 40 -6.75 4.93 5.51
N VAL A 41 -5.83 5.34 4.63
CA VAL A 41 -5.36 4.53 3.53
C VAL A 41 -4.27 3.58 4.02
N SER A 42 -4.39 2.30 3.69
CA SER A 42 -3.37 1.32 4.02
C SER A 42 -3.19 0.25 2.95
N ILE A 43 -1.99 -0.30 2.88
CA ILE A 43 -1.66 -1.43 2.01
C ILE A 43 -0.80 -2.42 2.79
N HIS A 44 -1.26 -3.65 2.87
CA HIS A 44 -0.55 -4.76 3.51
C HIS A 44 -0.22 -5.80 2.46
N PHE A 45 1.05 -6.12 2.26
CA PHE A 45 1.46 -7.13 1.27
C PHE A 45 2.52 -8.08 1.80
N LYS A 46 2.49 -9.31 1.28
CA LYS A 46 3.40 -10.41 1.62
C LYS A 46 3.44 -11.41 0.47
N GLY A 47 4.66 -11.71 -0.01
CA GLY A 47 4.87 -12.83 -0.93
C GLY A 47 4.14 -12.72 -2.28
N GLY A 48 3.96 -11.50 -2.80
CA GLY A 48 3.30 -11.25 -4.08
C GLY A 48 1.79 -11.03 -4.01
N GLU A 49 1.19 -11.13 -2.82
CA GLU A 49 -0.22 -10.80 -2.57
C GLU A 49 -0.30 -9.62 -1.61
N GLY A 50 -1.40 -8.87 -1.68
CA GLY A 50 -1.67 -7.81 -0.72
C GLY A 50 -3.13 -7.41 -0.64
N VAL A 51 -3.42 -6.59 0.36
CA VAL A 51 -4.72 -5.98 0.63
C VAL A 51 -4.52 -4.47 0.67
N LEU A 52 -5.28 -3.75 -0.14
CA LEU A 52 -5.33 -2.30 -0.19
C LEU A 52 -6.66 -1.83 0.41
N GLU A 53 -6.62 -0.89 1.33
CA GLU A 53 -7.79 -0.26 1.92
C GLU A 53 -7.69 1.25 1.67
N LEU A 54 -8.46 1.75 0.71
CA LEU A 54 -8.58 3.18 0.41
C LEU A 54 -9.66 3.85 1.26
N VAL A 55 -10.69 3.07 1.59
CA VAL A 55 -11.83 3.47 2.41
C VAL A 55 -11.94 2.43 3.51
N LYS A 56 -12.10 2.90 4.75
CA LYS A 56 -12.22 2.05 5.91
C LYS A 56 -13.27 0.95 5.70
N ASP A 57 -12.94 -0.28 6.08
CA ASP A 57 -13.78 -1.48 5.98
C ASP A 57 -14.10 -1.90 4.51
N GLN A 58 -13.36 -1.39 3.52
CA GLN A 58 -13.49 -1.77 2.10
C GLN A 58 -12.16 -2.28 1.53
N PRO A 59 -11.75 -3.51 1.88
CA PRO A 59 -10.51 -4.09 1.39
C PRO A 59 -10.59 -4.49 -0.09
N ILE A 60 -9.54 -4.18 -0.82
CA ILE A 60 -9.31 -4.55 -2.22
C ILE A 60 -8.11 -5.50 -2.25
N ASN A 61 -8.32 -6.74 -2.69
CA ASN A 61 -7.22 -7.68 -2.88
C ASN A 61 -6.41 -7.30 -4.12
N ILE A 62 -5.09 -7.26 -3.97
CA ILE A 62 -4.14 -6.94 -5.03
C ILE A 62 -3.11 -8.05 -5.16
N THR A 63 -2.59 -8.22 -6.38
CA THR A 63 -1.49 -9.14 -6.67
C THR A 63 -0.34 -8.31 -7.24
N GLU A 64 0.85 -8.52 -6.70
CA GLU A 64 2.07 -7.90 -7.20
C GLU A 64 2.31 -8.36 -8.63
N PHE A 65 2.42 -7.39 -9.55
CA PHE A 65 2.84 -7.65 -10.92
C PHE A 65 4.29 -7.22 -11.09
N LYS A 66 5.18 -8.19 -11.32
CA LYS A 66 6.59 -7.93 -11.66
C LYS A 66 6.72 -7.85 -13.17
N LYS A 67 7.19 -6.70 -13.67
CA LYS A 67 7.48 -6.49 -15.09
C LYS A 67 8.95 -6.76 -15.38
#